data_AF-A0A4S2CTK7-F1
#
_entry.id   AF-A0A4S2CTK7-F1
#
_cell.length_a   1.000
_cell.length_b   1.000
_cell.length_c   1.000
_cell.angle_alpha   90.00
_cell.angle_beta   90.00
_cell.angle_gamma   90.00
#
_symmetry.space_group_name_H-M   'P 1'
#
loop_
_entity.id
_entity.type
_entity.pdbx_description
1 polymer ?
#
loop_
_entity_poly.entity_id
_entity_poly.type
_entity_poly.pdbx_seq_one_letter_code
_entity_poly.pdbx_strand_id
1 'polypeptide(L)'
;MKKNIQIWLLAALLLMGGLAGCYNDKGNYDYKEINEVECSIKAAIKGGNEIVINEMGSSRCKQSPIDVVVVYTPAISQTMAQNEENLVYEWKVTKAGEKAVLITDKVLELEFPANTATSYSIVFSVTDELTNVSFYKSLSISTSQPYINSWFVLNEKEGVQQLSVIEEPDSVKSFISFDGYGDLGLSKSEDIKVIRNATHLIYSPTLDRENAVNPEILQLMSKDGVWRTKPSTLSMTAMKLPSVVEANKLSLVNGIDGSVACLSTVIVDERGQMHYCYDGETYEMIEPYKTPYSTGVLGHNLGESGQIAIWDNVKMAFGYADIRGGKAELNFIYQYVEGLNDTEIVWMGPEYGDGDESKNSLGIAIARHKATQDYIVYHLGRNDDKEYAVTRSDAIGQLVGGNAVSQFATAPYAFLQQFFYISGSKLYRCNVSNGESVEIYDAEGTISKMKFRILNQNIGRPHEMRMLGMAVEKEDGTWELHQIELTIAGDLKEDSVKKFAGFGAIKDFCFSFRNTASN
;
A
#
# COMPACT_ATOMS: atom_id res chain seq x y z
N MET A 1 51.73 -40.72 57.55
CA MET A 1 50.68 -40.57 56.51
C MET A 1 51.06 -41.53 55.37
N LYS A 2 50.65 -42.79 55.19
CA LYS A 2 49.50 -43.63 55.60
C LYS A 2 48.13 -43.05 55.26
N LYS A 3 47.81 -43.08 53.95
CA LYS A 3 46.53 -43.45 53.31
C LYS A 3 46.51 -42.84 51.90
N ASN A 4 46.14 -43.64 50.90
CA ASN A 4 45.89 -43.34 49.48
C ASN A 4 46.75 -44.13 48.46
N ILE A 5 47.50 -45.14 48.92
CA ILE A 5 48.22 -46.11 48.05
C ILE A 5 47.28 -47.18 47.43
N GLN A 6 45.98 -47.20 47.74
CA GLN A 6 45.05 -48.24 47.27
C GLN A 6 44.19 -47.88 46.04
N ILE A 7 44.19 -46.63 45.58
CA ILE A 7 43.42 -46.24 44.36
C ILE A 7 44.28 -46.38 43.08
N TRP A 8 45.60 -46.31 43.20
CA TRP A 8 46.52 -46.45 42.08
C TRP A 8 46.73 -47.90 41.60
N LEU A 9 46.34 -48.89 42.39
CA LEU A 9 46.44 -50.32 42.04
C LEU A 9 45.22 -50.85 41.26
N LEU A 10 44.05 -50.20 41.34
CA LEU A 10 42.89 -50.51 40.49
C LEU A 10 42.97 -49.84 39.11
N ALA A 11 43.62 -48.67 39.01
CA ALA A 11 43.90 -48.01 37.73
C ALA A 11 44.94 -48.79 36.90
N ALA A 12 45.92 -49.42 37.55
CA ALA A 12 46.95 -50.21 36.88
C ALA A 12 46.44 -51.56 36.32
N LEU A 13 45.35 -52.12 36.88
CA LEU A 13 44.75 -53.37 36.38
C LEU A 13 43.74 -53.14 35.23
N LEU A 14 43.13 -51.95 35.14
CA LEU A 14 42.29 -51.55 34.00
C LEU A 14 43.13 -51.09 32.78
N LEU A 15 44.39 -50.72 32.99
CA LEU A 15 45.33 -50.31 31.93
C LEU A 15 46.08 -51.46 31.25
N MET A 16 46.01 -52.69 31.77
CA MET A 16 46.67 -53.87 31.18
C MET A 16 45.72 -54.79 30.37
N GLY A 17 44.44 -54.46 30.23
CA GLY A 17 43.46 -55.23 29.45
C GLY A 17 43.12 -54.68 28.05
N GLY A 18 43.69 -53.54 27.65
CA GLY A 18 43.35 -52.86 26.38
C GLY A 18 44.41 -52.90 25.28
N LEU A 19 45.47 -53.72 25.43
CA LEU A 19 46.61 -53.77 24.49
C LEU A 19 46.58 -54.98 23.54
N ALA A 20 45.39 -55.54 23.28
CA ALA A 20 45.19 -56.52 22.20
C ALA A 20 43.89 -56.21 21.45
N GLY A 21 43.92 -55.15 20.64
CA GLY A 21 42.79 -54.69 19.84
C GLY A 21 43.22 -53.65 18.80
N CYS A 22 43.94 -54.14 17.78
CA CYS A 22 44.14 -53.51 16.47
C CYS A 22 44.76 -52.10 16.42
N TYR A 23 46.08 -52.02 16.55
CA TYR A 23 46.86 -50.99 15.86
C TYR A 23 47.40 -51.56 14.54
N ASN A 24 46.69 -51.24 13.45
CA ASN A 24 47.11 -51.10 12.05
C ASN A 24 45.92 -51.41 11.13
N ASP A 25 44.87 -50.59 11.18
CA ASP A 25 44.20 -50.30 9.91
C ASP A 25 45.14 -49.32 9.17
N LYS A 26 46.06 -49.88 8.37
CA LYS A 26 46.61 -49.10 7.26
C LYS A 26 45.45 -48.98 6.29
N GLY A 27 44.62 -47.96 6.53
CA GLY A 27 43.52 -47.60 5.67
C GLY A 27 44.06 -47.25 4.30
N ASN A 28 44.29 -48.27 3.48
CA ASN A 28 44.42 -48.17 2.04
C ASN A 28 42.99 -48.03 1.50
N TYR A 29 42.30 -47.00 1.99
CA TYR A 29 41.02 -46.59 1.45
C TYR A 29 41.36 -45.84 0.17
N ASP A 30 41.03 -46.47 -0.95
CA ASP A 30 41.03 -45.83 -2.25
C ASP A 30 39.85 -44.84 -2.25
N TYR A 31 40.08 -43.65 -1.69
CA TYR A 31 39.09 -42.57 -1.67
C TYR A 31 38.84 -42.15 -3.11
N LYS A 32 37.73 -42.61 -3.65
CA LYS A 32 37.22 -42.11 -4.92
C LYS A 32 36.57 -40.75 -4.65
N GLU A 33 36.84 -39.79 -5.52
CA GLU A 33 36.06 -38.54 -5.54
C GLU A 33 34.57 -38.90 -5.62
N ILE A 34 33.77 -38.31 -4.74
CA ILE A 34 32.32 -38.47 -4.72
C ILE A 34 31.74 -37.37 -5.61
N ASN A 35 30.75 -37.72 -6.44
CA ASN A 35 30.01 -36.71 -7.18
C ASN A 35 29.17 -35.91 -6.20
N GLU A 36 29.66 -34.75 -5.80
CA GLU A 36 28.90 -33.77 -5.03
C GLU A 36 27.84 -33.14 -5.95
N VAL A 37 26.57 -33.33 -5.58
CA VAL A 37 25.42 -32.75 -6.25
C VAL A 37 24.91 -31.57 -5.42
N GLU A 38 25.07 -30.36 -5.94
CA GLU A 38 24.45 -29.16 -5.38
C GLU A 38 23.16 -28.83 -6.15
N CYS A 39 22.11 -28.48 -5.42
CA CYS A 39 20.83 -28.10 -6.03
C CYS A 39 20.30 -26.81 -5.42
N SER A 40 19.94 -25.88 -6.30
CA SER A 40 19.10 -24.73 -5.97
C SER A 40 17.74 -24.89 -6.65
N ILE A 41 16.66 -24.52 -5.97
CA ILE A 41 15.31 -24.64 -6.51
C ILE A 41 14.72 -23.24 -6.59
N LYS A 42 14.23 -22.87 -7.77
CA LYS A 42 13.46 -21.64 -7.98
C LYS A 42 11.97 -21.96 -8.02
N ALA A 43 11.14 -21.04 -7.55
CA ALA A 43 9.69 -21.10 -7.69
C ALA A 43 9.18 -19.85 -8.40
N ALA A 44 8.17 -19.99 -9.25
CA ALA A 44 7.50 -18.87 -9.90
C ALA A 44 6.05 -19.25 -10.25
N ILE A 45 5.18 -18.25 -10.38
CA ILE A 45 3.90 -18.42 -11.07
C ILE A 45 4.20 -18.70 -12.54
N LYS A 46 3.52 -19.66 -13.16
CA LYS A 46 3.77 -20.10 -14.54
C LYS A 46 3.60 -18.95 -15.54
N GLY A 47 4.71 -18.38 -15.99
CA GLY A 47 4.73 -17.19 -16.84
C GLY A 47 4.36 -15.89 -16.13
N GLY A 48 4.59 -15.82 -14.81
CA GLY A 48 4.41 -14.66 -13.96
C GLY A 48 5.61 -14.45 -13.02
N ASN A 49 5.36 -13.88 -11.85
CA ASN A 49 6.40 -13.46 -10.93
C ASN A 49 7.09 -14.62 -10.19
N GLU A 50 8.36 -14.40 -9.81
CA GLU A 50 9.10 -15.31 -8.94
C GLU A 50 8.49 -15.35 -7.52
N ILE A 51 8.51 -16.53 -6.91
CA ILE A 51 8.08 -16.74 -5.53
C ILE A 51 9.32 -17.00 -4.69
N VAL A 52 9.53 -16.15 -3.69
CA VAL A 52 10.69 -16.28 -2.78
C VAL A 52 10.52 -17.52 -1.91
N ILE A 53 11.53 -18.39 -1.96
CA ILE A 53 11.72 -19.52 -1.04
C ILE A 53 12.72 -19.07 0.04
N ASN A 54 12.31 -19.10 1.30
CA ASN A 54 13.21 -18.75 2.40
C ASN A 54 14.24 -19.87 2.68
N GLU A 55 15.20 -19.62 3.56
CA GLU A 55 16.27 -20.56 3.91
C GLU A 55 15.76 -21.92 4.41
N MET A 56 14.60 -21.92 5.09
CA MET A 56 13.92 -23.11 5.59
C MET A 56 13.10 -23.85 4.53
N GLY A 57 13.11 -23.39 3.27
CA GLY A 57 12.34 -24.01 2.17
C GLY A 57 10.87 -23.61 2.15
N SER A 58 10.44 -22.63 2.94
CA SER A 58 9.04 -22.17 2.97
C SER A 58 8.83 -20.98 2.04
N SER A 59 7.68 -20.96 1.38
CA SER A 59 7.25 -19.93 0.44
C SER A 59 5.76 -19.63 0.64
N ARG A 60 5.31 -18.46 0.18
CA ARG A 60 3.89 -18.08 0.20
C ARG A 60 3.46 -17.63 -1.19
N CYS A 61 2.32 -18.14 -1.65
CA CYS A 61 1.62 -17.63 -2.83
C CYS A 61 0.46 -16.73 -2.38
N LYS A 62 0.06 -15.76 -3.19
CA LYS A 62 -1.18 -15.02 -2.96
C LYS A 62 -2.36 -15.83 -3.46
N GLN A 63 -3.49 -15.78 -2.76
CA GLN A 63 -4.75 -16.31 -3.31
C GLN A 63 -5.13 -15.47 -4.52
N SER A 64 -5.28 -16.11 -5.68
CA SER A 64 -5.62 -15.43 -6.94
C SER A 64 -7.11 -15.53 -7.24
N PRO A 65 -7.73 -14.55 -7.94
CA PRO A 65 -9.09 -14.70 -8.44
C PRO A 65 -9.21 -15.71 -9.60
N ILE A 66 -8.11 -16.21 -10.14
CA ILE A 66 -8.05 -17.24 -11.17
C ILE A 66 -7.24 -18.45 -10.68
N ASP A 67 -7.37 -19.57 -11.37
CA ASP A 67 -6.48 -20.72 -11.13
C ASP A 67 -5.06 -20.33 -11.53
N VAL A 68 -4.09 -20.60 -10.66
CA VAL A 68 -2.68 -20.34 -10.92
C VAL A 68 -1.88 -21.63 -10.78
N VAL A 69 -0.81 -21.74 -11.56
CA VAL A 69 0.14 -22.85 -11.47
C VAL A 69 1.46 -22.29 -10.96
N VAL A 70 2.00 -22.88 -9.89
CA VAL A 70 3.35 -22.58 -9.40
C VAL A 70 4.30 -23.65 -9.93
N VAL A 71 5.40 -23.19 -10.52
CA VAL A 71 6.42 -24.04 -11.14
C VAL A 71 7.68 -24.01 -10.27
N TYR A 72 8.15 -25.19 -9.86
CA TYR A 72 9.44 -25.38 -9.20
C TYR A 72 10.45 -25.91 -10.20
N THR A 73 11.57 -25.21 -10.36
CA THR A 73 12.64 -25.56 -11.30
C THR A 73 13.95 -25.78 -10.54
N PRO A 74 14.42 -27.03 -10.43
CA PRO A 74 15.76 -27.34 -9.91
C PRO A 74 16.84 -26.91 -10.91
N ALA A 75 17.89 -26.28 -10.39
CA ALA A 75 19.15 -26.04 -11.06
C ALA A 75 20.22 -26.87 -10.35
N ILE A 76 20.79 -27.83 -11.09
CA ILE A 76 21.75 -28.80 -10.57
C ILE A 76 23.16 -28.41 -10.97
N SER A 77 24.09 -28.53 -10.03
CA SER A 77 25.53 -28.50 -10.26
C SER A 77 26.13 -29.80 -9.77
N GLN A 78 27.08 -30.35 -10.52
CA GLN A 78 27.76 -31.61 -10.21
C GLN A 78 29.27 -31.41 -10.33
N THR A 79 30.03 -32.09 -9.49
CA THR A 79 31.51 -32.02 -9.50
C THR A 79 32.13 -32.96 -10.53
N MET A 80 31.46 -34.07 -10.89
CA MET A 80 32.05 -35.12 -11.74
C MET A 80 31.40 -35.26 -13.13
N ALA A 81 30.16 -34.82 -13.31
CA ALA A 81 29.42 -34.96 -14.57
C ALA A 81 29.00 -33.59 -15.13
N GLN A 82 29.14 -33.41 -16.45
CA GLN A 82 28.73 -32.17 -17.12
C GLN A 82 27.25 -32.17 -17.58
N ASN A 83 26.62 -33.34 -17.67
CA ASN A 83 25.22 -33.50 -18.07
C ASN A 83 24.39 -34.16 -16.97
N GLU A 84 23.07 -34.05 -17.09
CA GLU A 84 22.09 -34.56 -16.11
C GLU A 84 21.50 -35.93 -16.52
N GLU A 85 22.10 -36.62 -17.51
CA GLU A 85 21.51 -37.84 -18.12
C GLU A 85 21.32 -39.00 -17.13
N ASN A 86 22.14 -39.06 -16.08
CA ASN A 86 22.09 -40.10 -15.06
C ASN A 86 21.35 -39.65 -13.79
N LEU A 87 20.68 -38.50 -13.84
CA LEU A 87 19.95 -37.97 -12.70
C LEU A 87 18.47 -38.37 -12.78
N VAL A 88 17.99 -38.95 -11.69
CA VAL A 88 16.56 -39.24 -11.48
C VAL A 88 15.99 -38.24 -10.48
N TYR A 89 14.92 -37.57 -10.88
CA TYR A 89 14.22 -36.58 -10.08
C TYR A 89 12.98 -37.20 -9.46
N GLU A 90 12.73 -36.91 -8.19
CA GLU A 90 11.52 -37.32 -7.49
C GLU A 90 10.98 -36.17 -6.62
N TRP A 91 9.68 -35.97 -6.69
CA TRP A 91 8.93 -35.06 -5.83
C TRP A 91 7.86 -35.84 -5.10
N LYS A 92 7.99 -35.92 -3.78
CA LYS A 92 6.91 -36.38 -2.92
C LYS A 92 6.08 -35.18 -2.47
N VAL A 93 4.89 -35.03 -3.03
CA VAL A 93 4.00 -33.89 -2.81
C VAL A 93 2.81 -34.33 -1.95
N THR A 94 2.52 -33.59 -0.89
CA THR A 94 1.34 -33.79 -0.05
C THR A 94 0.56 -32.48 0.03
N LYS A 95 -0.61 -32.43 -0.61
CA LYS A 95 -1.57 -31.33 -0.45
C LYS A 95 -2.32 -31.50 0.86
N ALA A 96 -2.59 -30.42 1.59
CA ALA A 96 -3.28 -30.51 2.87
C ALA A 96 -4.63 -31.24 2.76
N GLY A 97 -4.82 -32.24 3.62
CA GLY A 97 -6.02 -33.09 3.62
C GLY A 97 -6.02 -34.23 2.59
N GLU A 98 -4.99 -34.34 1.75
CA GLU A 98 -4.87 -35.36 0.70
C GLU A 98 -3.69 -36.32 0.95
N LYS A 99 -3.68 -37.45 0.24
CA LYS A 99 -2.57 -38.42 0.29
C LYS A 99 -1.37 -37.92 -0.51
N ALA A 100 -0.18 -38.33 -0.11
CA ALA A 100 1.04 -38.01 -0.84
C ALA A 100 1.03 -38.65 -2.24
N VAL A 101 1.51 -37.90 -3.23
CA VAL A 101 1.71 -38.34 -4.62
C VAL A 101 3.21 -38.24 -4.95
N LEU A 102 3.71 -39.18 -5.75
CA LEU A 102 5.07 -39.16 -6.28
C LEU A 102 5.04 -38.68 -7.73
N ILE A 103 5.89 -37.71 -8.05
CA ILE A 103 6.05 -37.12 -9.39
C ILE A 103 7.52 -37.23 -9.77
N THR A 104 7.83 -37.70 -10.97
CA THR A 104 9.21 -37.98 -11.41
C THR A 104 9.72 -37.01 -12.48
N ASP A 105 8.92 -36.02 -12.86
CA ASP A 105 9.36 -34.97 -13.78
C ASP A 105 10.41 -34.06 -13.12
N LYS A 106 11.38 -33.57 -13.90
CA LYS A 106 12.40 -32.63 -13.38
C LYS A 106 11.76 -31.37 -12.81
N VAL A 107 10.76 -30.85 -13.51
CA VAL A 107 10.03 -29.63 -13.14
C VAL A 107 8.73 -30.06 -12.45
N LEU A 108 8.47 -29.48 -11.29
CA LEU A 108 7.22 -29.71 -10.56
C LEU A 108 6.25 -28.56 -10.82
N GLU A 109 5.03 -28.89 -11.22
CA GLU A 109 3.91 -27.93 -11.34
C GLU A 109 2.85 -28.23 -10.28
N LEU A 110 2.44 -27.21 -9.53
CA LEU A 110 1.39 -27.29 -8.51
C LEU A 110 0.24 -26.34 -8.84
N GLU A 111 -0.98 -26.86 -8.83
CA GLU A 111 -2.18 -26.10 -9.09
C GLU A 111 -2.72 -25.44 -7.82
N PHE A 112 -3.09 -24.17 -7.93
CA PHE A 112 -3.72 -23.39 -6.87
C PHE A 112 -5.06 -22.89 -7.39
N PRO A 113 -6.18 -23.50 -6.94
CA PRO A 113 -7.50 -23.09 -7.38
C PRO A 113 -7.84 -21.65 -6.97
N ALA A 114 -8.60 -20.97 -7.80
CA ALA A 114 -9.07 -19.61 -7.59
C ALA A 114 -9.69 -19.43 -6.19
N ASN A 115 -9.32 -18.34 -5.52
CA ASN A 115 -9.83 -17.90 -4.22
C ASN A 115 -9.82 -18.97 -3.12
N THR A 116 -8.94 -19.97 -3.22
CA THR A 116 -8.94 -21.14 -2.33
C THR A 116 -7.70 -21.18 -1.45
N ALA A 117 -7.90 -21.41 -0.15
CA ALA A 117 -6.80 -21.66 0.78
C ALA A 117 -6.15 -23.01 0.47
N THR A 118 -4.91 -23.00 0.00
CA THR A 118 -4.20 -24.20 -0.45
C THR A 118 -2.82 -24.25 0.19
N SER A 119 -2.38 -25.45 0.59
CA SER A 119 -1.01 -25.67 1.06
C SER A 119 -0.47 -27.04 0.65
N TYR A 120 0.83 -27.06 0.39
CA TYR A 120 1.60 -28.23 -0.01
C TYR A 120 2.84 -28.40 0.86
N SER A 121 3.13 -29.65 1.22
CA SER A 121 4.42 -30.10 1.74
C SER A 121 5.10 -30.95 0.66
N ILE A 122 6.36 -30.64 0.38
CA ILE A 122 7.10 -31.19 -0.76
C ILE A 122 8.45 -31.70 -0.26
N VAL A 123 8.82 -32.92 -0.64
CA VAL A 123 10.19 -33.43 -0.51
C VAL A 123 10.72 -33.67 -1.91
N PHE A 124 11.72 -32.88 -2.30
CA PHE A 124 12.47 -33.06 -3.52
C PHE A 124 13.66 -33.98 -3.26
N SER A 125 13.92 -34.89 -4.20
CA SER A 125 15.18 -35.60 -4.30
C SER A 125 15.69 -35.68 -5.72
N VAL A 126 17.00 -35.64 -5.86
CA VAL A 126 17.71 -35.97 -7.10
C VAL A 126 18.77 -37.02 -6.77
N THR A 127 18.78 -38.10 -7.53
CA THR A 127 19.69 -39.23 -7.35
C THR A 127 20.52 -39.42 -8.60
N ASP A 128 21.84 -39.44 -8.45
CA ASP A 128 22.76 -39.87 -9.50
C ASP A 128 22.84 -41.40 -9.51
N GLU A 129 22.33 -42.04 -10.57
CA GLU A 129 22.30 -43.50 -10.67
C GLU A 129 23.69 -44.14 -10.84
N LEU A 130 24.72 -43.38 -11.25
CA LEU A 130 26.07 -43.91 -11.39
C LEU A 130 26.76 -44.09 -10.04
N THR A 131 26.58 -43.12 -9.15
CA THR A 131 27.21 -43.10 -7.82
C THR A 131 26.25 -43.52 -6.70
N ASN A 132 24.95 -43.57 -6.99
CA ASN A 132 23.86 -43.80 -6.04
C ASN A 132 23.82 -42.76 -4.90
N VAL A 133 24.31 -41.55 -5.17
CA VAL A 133 24.27 -40.40 -4.26
C VAL A 133 22.97 -39.63 -4.48
N SER A 134 22.26 -39.32 -3.39
CA SER A 134 21.01 -38.55 -3.42
C SER A 134 21.14 -37.24 -2.66
N PHE A 135 20.64 -36.16 -3.26
CA PHE A 135 20.40 -34.89 -2.59
C PHE A 135 18.92 -34.78 -2.23
N TYR A 136 18.60 -34.17 -1.09
CA TYR A 136 17.23 -33.96 -0.62
C TYR A 136 16.99 -32.50 -0.22
N LYS A 137 15.79 -31.98 -0.53
CA LYS A 137 15.32 -30.69 -0.02
C LYS A 137 13.84 -30.76 0.35
N SER A 138 13.53 -30.38 1.58
CA SER A 138 12.14 -30.15 2.01
C SER A 138 11.71 -28.73 1.65
N LEU A 139 10.53 -28.61 1.07
CA LEU A 139 9.90 -27.34 0.72
C LEU A 139 8.46 -27.32 1.24
N SER A 140 7.94 -26.12 1.49
CA SER A 140 6.52 -25.90 1.75
C SER A 140 6.03 -24.64 1.06
N ILE A 141 4.77 -24.67 0.64
CA ILE A 141 4.08 -23.50 0.10
C ILE A 141 2.66 -23.45 0.59
N SER A 142 2.20 -22.27 0.98
CA SER A 142 0.80 -22.01 1.33
C SER A 142 0.31 -20.72 0.72
N THR A 143 -0.99 -20.62 0.49
CA THR A 143 -1.63 -19.39 0.06
C THR A 143 -1.84 -18.43 1.23
N SER A 144 -1.74 -17.13 0.98
CA SER A 144 -2.10 -16.06 1.90
C SER A 144 -3.12 -15.11 1.27
N GLN A 145 -3.94 -14.48 2.11
CA GLN A 145 -4.88 -13.47 1.64
C GLN A 145 -4.12 -12.26 1.08
N PRO A 146 -4.51 -11.72 -0.09
CA PRO A 146 -3.79 -10.59 -0.69
C PRO A 146 -4.20 -9.25 -0.09
N TYR A 147 -3.21 -8.38 0.03
CA TYR A 147 -3.30 -6.92 0.13
C TYR A 147 -4.19 -6.40 1.25
N ILE A 148 -4.03 -6.98 2.44
CA ILE A 148 -4.70 -6.55 3.67
C ILE A 148 -3.92 -5.39 4.29
N ASN A 149 -4.60 -4.28 4.58
CA ASN A 149 -4.02 -3.11 5.26
C ASN A 149 -2.72 -2.65 4.59
N SER A 150 -2.82 -2.25 3.32
CA SER A 150 -1.66 -2.17 2.42
C SER A 150 -1.58 -0.81 1.74
N TRP A 151 -0.37 -0.34 1.49
CA TRP A 151 -0.17 0.76 0.56
C TRP A 151 -0.19 0.23 -0.87
N PHE A 152 -1.07 0.79 -1.69
CA PHE A 152 -0.98 0.67 -3.13
C PHE A 152 -0.21 1.88 -3.66
N VAL A 153 0.80 1.63 -4.49
CA VAL A 153 1.69 2.65 -5.02
C VAL A 153 1.66 2.55 -6.54
N LEU A 154 1.16 3.59 -7.19
CA LEU A 154 1.15 3.74 -8.63
C LEU A 154 2.46 4.41 -9.05
N ASN A 155 3.40 3.64 -9.58
CA ASN A 155 4.75 4.10 -9.92
C ASN A 155 5.15 3.74 -11.35
N GLU A 156 6.05 4.50 -11.95
CA GLU A 156 6.56 4.25 -13.30
C GLU A 156 8.03 3.87 -13.25
N LYS A 157 8.38 2.68 -13.73
CA LYS A 157 9.76 2.21 -13.82
C LYS A 157 10.08 1.86 -15.27
N GLU A 158 11.15 2.44 -15.81
CA GLU A 158 11.58 2.21 -17.19
C GLU A 158 10.47 2.49 -18.23
N GLY A 159 9.69 3.55 -18.02
CA GLY A 159 8.56 3.95 -18.88
C GLY A 159 7.32 3.05 -18.77
N VAL A 160 7.33 2.10 -17.84
CA VAL A 160 6.22 1.17 -17.61
C VAL A 160 5.56 1.47 -16.27
N GLN A 161 4.30 1.90 -16.32
CA GLN A 161 3.48 2.17 -15.14
C GLN A 161 3.07 0.86 -14.44
N GLN A 162 3.37 0.72 -13.16
CA GLN A 162 3.15 -0.44 -12.32
C GLN A 162 2.23 -0.11 -11.14
N LEU A 163 1.60 -1.14 -10.60
CA LEU A 163 0.90 -1.09 -9.32
C LEU A 163 1.70 -1.93 -8.32
N SER A 164 2.52 -1.25 -7.53
CA SER A 164 3.24 -1.87 -6.43
C SER A 164 2.37 -1.91 -5.18
N VAL A 165 2.64 -2.88 -4.30
CA VAL A 165 1.92 -3.03 -3.03
C VAL A 165 2.89 -3.26 -1.89
N ILE A 166 2.68 -2.56 -0.78
CA ILE A 166 3.45 -2.74 0.46
C ILE A 166 2.51 -3.31 1.52
N GLU A 167 2.85 -4.47 2.04
CA GLU A 167 2.05 -5.22 3.01
C GLU A 167 2.84 -5.52 4.28
N GLU A 168 2.14 -5.66 5.40
CA GLU A 168 2.72 -6.08 6.69
C GLU A 168 1.95 -7.30 7.24
N PRO A 169 1.97 -8.44 6.54
CA PRO A 169 1.08 -9.58 6.80
C PRO A 169 1.25 -10.17 8.21
N ASP A 170 2.46 -10.12 8.77
CA ASP A 170 2.78 -10.67 10.07
C ASP A 170 3.15 -9.58 11.09
N SER A 171 2.93 -8.28 10.77
CA SER A 171 3.30 -7.08 11.58
C SER A 171 4.77 -6.96 12.02
N VAL A 172 5.64 -7.91 11.65
CA VAL A 172 7.07 -7.94 12.00
C VAL A 172 7.93 -7.43 10.86
N LYS A 173 7.57 -7.73 9.60
CA LYS A 173 8.33 -7.36 8.41
C LYS A 173 7.38 -6.90 7.31
N SER A 174 7.72 -5.76 6.70
CA SER A 174 7.03 -5.28 5.51
C SER A 174 7.55 -6.02 4.28
N PHE A 175 6.65 -6.34 3.36
CA PHE A 175 6.95 -6.94 2.06
C PHE A 175 6.53 -5.97 0.97
N ILE A 176 7.39 -5.79 -0.03
CA ILE A 176 7.11 -4.97 -1.20
C ILE A 176 6.92 -5.90 -2.38
N SER A 177 5.76 -5.81 -3.02
CA SER A 177 5.52 -6.31 -4.36
C SER A 177 5.67 -5.15 -5.33
N PHE A 178 6.57 -5.26 -6.31
CA PHE A 178 6.71 -4.25 -7.38
C PHE A 178 5.76 -4.50 -8.57
N ASP A 179 5.07 -5.64 -8.57
CA ASP A 179 4.02 -5.98 -9.55
C ASP A 179 2.91 -6.76 -8.84
N GLY A 180 2.09 -6.04 -8.08
CA GLY A 180 0.99 -6.64 -7.33
C GLY A 180 -0.06 -7.31 -8.23
N TYR A 181 -0.15 -6.88 -9.48
CA TYR A 181 -1.05 -7.54 -10.44
C TYR A 181 -0.49 -8.90 -10.87
N GLY A 182 0.81 -8.96 -11.16
CA GLY A 182 1.50 -10.21 -11.51
C GLY A 182 1.60 -11.23 -10.37
N ASP A 183 1.67 -10.77 -9.13
CA ASP A 183 1.65 -11.63 -7.93
C ASP A 183 0.33 -12.41 -7.77
N LEU A 184 -0.76 -11.91 -8.37
CA LEU A 184 -2.03 -12.63 -8.47
C LEU A 184 -2.12 -13.50 -9.72
N GLY A 185 -1.04 -13.66 -10.49
CA GLY A 185 -1.03 -14.39 -11.76
C GLY A 185 -1.73 -13.67 -12.91
N LEU A 186 -2.02 -12.38 -12.77
CA LEU A 186 -2.83 -11.63 -13.74
C LEU A 186 -2.00 -10.98 -14.85
N SER A 187 -0.68 -11.21 -14.91
CA SER A 187 0.22 -10.55 -15.88
C SER A 187 -0.18 -10.71 -17.35
N LYS A 188 -0.96 -11.75 -17.69
CA LYS A 188 -1.47 -12.01 -19.07
C LYS A 188 -2.87 -11.46 -19.32
N SER A 189 -3.53 -10.88 -18.32
CA SER A 189 -4.82 -10.24 -18.49
C SER A 189 -4.69 -8.98 -19.34
N GLU A 190 -5.64 -8.77 -20.25
CA GLU A 190 -5.71 -7.52 -21.02
C GLU A 190 -5.94 -6.29 -20.13
N ASP A 191 -6.50 -6.49 -18.93
CA ASP A 191 -6.76 -5.41 -17.97
C ASP A 191 -5.48 -4.78 -17.42
N ILE A 192 -4.30 -5.38 -17.63
CA ILE A 192 -3.02 -4.74 -17.29
C ILE A 192 -2.90 -3.34 -17.93
N LYS A 193 -3.54 -3.11 -19.09
CA LYS A 193 -3.58 -1.79 -19.77
C LYS A 193 -4.22 -0.69 -18.91
N VAL A 194 -5.14 -1.06 -18.01
CA VAL A 194 -5.76 -0.14 -17.05
C VAL A 194 -4.68 0.41 -16.12
N ILE A 195 -3.86 -0.47 -15.54
CA ILE A 195 -2.72 -0.08 -14.70
C ILE A 195 -1.72 0.74 -15.52
N ARG A 196 -1.44 0.32 -16.77
CA ARG A 196 -0.47 1.03 -17.61
C ARG A 196 -0.85 2.47 -17.92
N ASN A 197 -2.15 2.78 -17.94
CA ASN A 197 -2.69 4.11 -18.25
C ASN A 197 -3.19 4.87 -17.01
N ALA A 198 -3.14 4.26 -15.82
CA ALA A 198 -3.63 4.88 -14.61
C ALA A 198 -2.76 6.08 -14.23
N THR A 199 -3.42 7.11 -13.72
CA THR A 199 -2.83 8.37 -13.27
C THR A 199 -3.11 8.63 -11.79
N HIS A 200 -4.23 8.10 -11.27
CA HIS A 200 -4.67 8.27 -9.90
C HIS A 200 -5.21 6.96 -9.34
N LEU A 201 -5.05 6.81 -8.03
CA LEU A 201 -5.70 5.78 -7.23
C LEU A 201 -6.78 6.47 -6.38
N ILE A 202 -7.99 5.91 -6.40
CA ILE A 202 -9.09 6.37 -5.58
C ILE A 202 -9.56 5.19 -4.74
N TYR A 203 -9.53 5.32 -3.42
CA TYR A 203 -9.93 4.26 -2.51
C TYR A 203 -11.18 4.65 -1.73
N SER A 204 -12.14 3.74 -1.62
CA SER A 204 -13.25 3.89 -0.69
C SER A 204 -13.43 2.59 0.10
N PRO A 205 -13.40 2.62 1.44
CA PRO A 205 -13.53 1.44 2.27
C PRO A 205 -14.96 0.88 2.33
N THR A 206 -15.94 1.55 1.72
CA THR A 206 -17.37 1.27 1.92
C THR A 206 -18.25 1.44 0.68
N LEU A 207 -17.68 1.75 -0.48
CA LEU A 207 -18.43 2.04 -1.72
C LEU A 207 -19.16 0.81 -2.32
N ASP A 208 -18.69 -0.41 -2.09
CA ASP A 208 -19.37 -1.62 -2.59
C ASP A 208 -20.57 -1.98 -1.72
N ARG A 209 -21.76 -1.66 -2.23
CA ARG A 209 -23.04 -1.91 -1.54
C ARG A 209 -23.56 -3.34 -1.72
N GLU A 210 -23.07 -4.08 -2.72
CA GLU A 210 -23.49 -5.47 -2.94
C GLU A 210 -22.78 -6.43 -1.97
N ASN A 211 -21.59 -6.05 -1.48
CA ASN A 211 -20.81 -6.86 -0.55
C ASN A 211 -20.59 -6.17 0.80
N ALA A 212 -21.61 -6.20 1.65
CA ALA A 212 -21.59 -5.62 3.00
C ALA A 212 -20.49 -6.17 3.92
N VAL A 213 -19.93 -7.35 3.63
CA VAL A 213 -18.87 -7.97 4.45
C VAL A 213 -17.50 -7.34 4.16
N ASN A 214 -17.22 -7.01 2.90
CA ASN A 214 -16.00 -6.33 2.48
C ASN A 214 -16.36 -5.21 1.51
N PRO A 215 -16.91 -4.08 1.98
CA PRO A 215 -17.49 -3.06 1.11
C PRO A 215 -16.43 -2.15 0.44
N GLU A 216 -15.15 -2.52 0.48
CA GLU A 216 -14.07 -1.71 -0.06
C GLU A 216 -13.99 -1.78 -1.61
N ILE A 217 -13.66 -0.65 -2.23
CA ILE A 217 -13.35 -0.53 -3.65
C ILE A 217 -12.07 0.27 -3.80
N LEU A 218 -11.12 -0.28 -4.57
CA LEU A 218 -10.03 0.47 -5.16
C LEU A 218 -10.42 0.82 -6.59
N GLN A 219 -10.19 2.06 -7.01
CA GLN A 219 -10.41 2.51 -8.38
C GLN A 219 -9.10 2.99 -8.98
N LEU A 220 -8.90 2.64 -10.24
CA LEU A 220 -7.79 3.12 -11.06
C LEU A 220 -8.37 4.07 -12.10
N MET A 221 -7.95 5.34 -12.02
CA MET A 221 -8.40 6.38 -12.95
C MET A 221 -7.30 6.69 -13.95
N SER A 222 -7.63 6.58 -15.23
CA SER A 222 -6.85 7.13 -16.34
C SER A 222 -7.49 8.43 -16.83
N LYS A 223 -6.85 9.12 -17.78
CA LYS A 223 -7.45 10.27 -18.45
C LYS A 223 -8.82 9.97 -19.11
N ASP A 224 -9.04 8.74 -19.56
CA ASP A 224 -10.21 8.40 -20.40
C ASP A 224 -11.25 7.54 -19.67
N GLY A 225 -11.02 7.19 -18.40
CA GLY A 225 -11.92 6.28 -17.69
C GLY A 225 -11.46 5.85 -16.31
N VAL A 226 -12.39 5.20 -15.60
CA VAL A 226 -12.23 4.69 -14.25
C VAL A 226 -12.60 3.21 -14.22
N TRP A 227 -11.78 2.40 -13.55
CA TRP A 227 -12.05 0.98 -13.32
C TRP A 227 -12.07 0.71 -11.83
N ARG A 228 -13.10 0.00 -11.37
CA ARG A 228 -13.22 -0.46 -9.98
C ARG A 228 -12.65 -1.87 -9.82
N THR A 229 -12.14 -2.15 -8.64
CA THR A 229 -11.70 -3.48 -8.23
C THR A 229 -11.72 -3.66 -6.72
N LYS A 230 -11.62 -4.91 -6.25
CA LYS A 230 -11.29 -5.21 -4.87
C LYS A 230 -9.77 -5.20 -4.71
N PRO A 231 -9.23 -4.58 -3.63
CA PRO A 231 -7.81 -4.68 -3.32
C PRO A 231 -7.30 -6.12 -3.36
N SER A 232 -8.06 -7.08 -2.83
CA SER A 232 -7.62 -8.48 -2.72
C SER A 232 -7.66 -9.29 -4.01
N THR A 233 -8.33 -8.82 -5.07
CA THR A 233 -8.45 -9.59 -6.32
C THR A 233 -7.88 -8.87 -7.53
N LEU A 234 -7.89 -7.53 -7.54
CA LEU A 234 -7.52 -6.71 -8.68
C LEU A 234 -8.26 -7.07 -9.98
N SER A 235 -9.39 -7.77 -9.92
CA SER A 235 -10.27 -7.99 -11.06
C SER A 235 -10.93 -6.66 -11.45
N MET A 236 -10.66 -6.16 -12.66
CA MET A 236 -11.03 -4.81 -13.07
C MET A 236 -12.40 -4.79 -13.73
N THR A 237 -13.24 -3.85 -13.34
CA THR A 237 -14.54 -3.59 -13.98
C THR A 237 -14.62 -2.11 -14.35
N ALA A 238 -14.87 -1.79 -15.61
CA ALA A 238 -15.04 -0.41 -16.04
C ALA A 238 -16.27 0.21 -15.36
N MET A 239 -16.11 1.42 -14.81
CA MET A 239 -17.20 2.21 -14.27
C MET A 239 -17.85 3.03 -15.38
N LYS A 240 -19.14 3.30 -15.24
CA LYS A 240 -19.87 4.13 -16.20
C LYS A 240 -19.57 5.60 -15.92
N LEU A 241 -19.13 6.31 -16.95
CA LEU A 241 -18.90 7.75 -16.84
C LEU A 241 -20.19 8.53 -17.16
N PRO A 242 -20.29 9.78 -16.70
CA PRO A 242 -21.38 10.67 -17.09
C PRO A 242 -21.41 10.86 -18.61
N SER A 243 -22.58 10.86 -19.22
CA SER A 243 -22.71 10.98 -20.68
C SER A 243 -22.06 12.25 -21.26
N VAL A 244 -21.93 13.33 -20.49
CA VAL A 244 -21.21 14.53 -20.95
C VAL A 244 -19.71 14.29 -21.10
N VAL A 245 -19.12 13.46 -20.23
CA VAL A 245 -17.70 13.09 -20.29
C VAL A 245 -17.47 12.22 -21.52
N GLU A 246 -18.31 11.21 -21.71
CA GLU A 246 -18.20 10.29 -22.86
C GLU A 246 -18.46 11.02 -24.20
N ALA A 247 -19.53 11.81 -24.29
CA ALA A 247 -19.92 12.48 -25.54
C ALA A 247 -18.91 13.53 -25.99
N ASN A 248 -18.25 14.22 -25.05
CA ASN A 248 -17.27 15.26 -25.34
C ASN A 248 -15.82 14.77 -25.25
N LYS A 249 -15.59 13.50 -24.88
CA LYS A 249 -14.25 12.90 -24.68
C LYS A 249 -13.38 13.70 -23.72
N LEU A 250 -13.96 14.09 -22.60
CA LEU A 250 -13.27 14.94 -21.61
C LEU A 250 -12.26 14.12 -20.84
N SER A 251 -11.07 14.69 -20.64
CA SER A 251 -10.05 14.07 -19.82
C SER A 251 -10.40 14.17 -18.33
N LEU A 252 -10.16 13.11 -17.57
CA LEU A 252 -10.21 13.12 -16.11
C LEU A 252 -8.86 13.58 -15.54
N VAL A 253 -8.90 14.51 -14.58
CA VAL A 253 -7.70 15.20 -14.09
C VAL A 253 -7.44 15.05 -12.59
N ASN A 254 -8.47 14.68 -11.81
CA ASN A 254 -8.31 14.46 -10.37
C ASN A 254 -9.36 13.48 -9.83
N GLY A 255 -9.05 12.86 -8.70
CA GLY A 255 -9.89 11.90 -7.99
C GLY A 255 -9.82 12.11 -6.48
N ILE A 256 -10.92 11.82 -5.78
CA ILE A 256 -11.06 12.02 -4.34
C ILE A 256 -11.60 10.73 -3.73
N ASP A 257 -10.85 10.24 -2.73
CA ASP A 257 -11.13 9.02 -1.97
C ASP A 257 -12.50 9.07 -1.27
N GLY A 258 -13.06 7.91 -0.96
CA GLY A 258 -14.19 7.79 -0.04
C GLY A 258 -13.73 7.54 1.39
N SER A 259 -14.68 7.36 2.30
CA SER A 259 -14.44 7.02 3.70
C SER A 259 -15.53 6.17 4.31
N VAL A 260 -15.30 5.73 5.55
CA VAL A 260 -16.30 4.99 6.33
C VAL A 260 -17.58 5.80 6.56
N ALA A 261 -17.49 7.13 6.74
CA ALA A 261 -18.65 8.01 6.93
C ALA A 261 -19.25 8.54 5.62
N CYS A 262 -18.48 8.51 4.53
CA CYS A 262 -18.90 8.97 3.21
C CYS A 262 -18.46 7.98 2.15
N LEU A 263 -19.40 7.14 1.71
CA LEU A 263 -19.16 6.06 0.75
C LEU A 263 -18.61 6.59 -0.59
N SER A 264 -19.05 7.79 -0.95
CA SER A 264 -18.94 8.34 -2.29
C SER A 264 -17.51 8.73 -2.64
N THR A 265 -17.19 8.56 -3.91
CA THR A 265 -15.93 9.00 -4.53
C THR A 265 -16.24 10.10 -5.52
N VAL A 266 -15.28 11.00 -5.78
CA VAL A 266 -15.45 12.10 -6.74
C VAL A 266 -14.32 12.06 -7.77
N ILE A 267 -14.65 12.31 -9.03
CA ILE A 267 -13.71 12.59 -10.11
C ILE A 267 -13.97 13.97 -10.68
N VAL A 268 -12.93 14.54 -11.28
CA VAL A 268 -12.96 15.88 -11.87
C VAL A 268 -12.50 15.79 -13.32
N ASP A 269 -13.28 16.39 -14.22
CA ASP A 269 -12.88 16.51 -15.63
C ASP A 269 -12.01 17.74 -15.89
N GLU A 270 -11.40 17.82 -17.07
CA GLU A 270 -10.47 18.89 -17.47
C GLU A 270 -11.08 20.31 -17.47
N ARG A 271 -12.41 20.43 -17.37
CA ARG A 271 -13.09 21.72 -17.23
C ARG A 271 -13.25 22.13 -15.76
N GLY A 272 -12.79 21.30 -14.83
CA GLY A 272 -13.00 21.45 -13.40
C GLY A 272 -14.41 21.06 -12.95
N GLN A 273 -15.17 20.29 -13.75
CA GLN A 273 -16.50 19.83 -13.31
C GLN A 273 -16.39 18.52 -12.52
N MET A 274 -17.17 18.44 -11.44
CA MET A 274 -17.18 17.31 -10.53
C MET A 274 -18.26 16.29 -10.89
N HIS A 275 -17.89 15.03 -10.72
CA HIS A 275 -18.77 13.89 -10.88
C HIS A 275 -18.58 12.96 -9.69
N TYR A 276 -19.66 12.46 -9.10
CA TYR A 276 -19.62 11.64 -7.89
C TYR A 276 -20.17 10.25 -8.18
N CYS A 277 -19.66 9.26 -7.46
CA CYS A 277 -20.15 7.89 -7.50
C CYS A 277 -20.49 7.46 -6.07
N TYR A 278 -21.73 7.04 -5.84
CA TYR A 278 -22.23 6.59 -4.54
C TYR A 278 -22.69 5.11 -4.54
N ASP A 279 -22.84 4.50 -5.71
CA ASP A 279 -23.30 3.12 -5.91
C ASP A 279 -22.15 2.15 -6.20
N GLY A 280 -20.95 2.69 -6.47
CA GLY A 280 -19.77 1.94 -6.86
C GLY A 280 -19.74 1.53 -8.33
N GLU A 281 -20.66 2.00 -9.18
CA GLU A 281 -20.79 1.59 -10.58
C GLU A 281 -20.78 2.76 -11.55
N THR A 282 -21.51 3.81 -11.21
CA THR A 282 -21.78 4.93 -12.11
C THR A 282 -21.33 6.23 -11.48
N TYR A 283 -20.55 7.00 -12.24
CA TYR A 283 -20.31 8.38 -11.95
C TYR A 283 -21.42 9.25 -12.54
N GLU A 284 -21.98 10.10 -11.70
CA GLU A 284 -23.03 11.04 -12.03
C GLU A 284 -22.52 12.47 -11.88
N MET A 285 -23.12 13.39 -12.63
CA MET A 285 -22.82 14.81 -12.52
C MET A 285 -23.38 15.40 -11.23
N ILE A 286 -22.61 16.28 -10.59
CA ILE A 286 -23.12 17.14 -9.53
C ILE A 286 -23.81 18.36 -10.17
N GLU A 287 -25.11 18.54 -9.92
CA GLU A 287 -25.88 19.67 -10.44
C GLU A 287 -25.51 20.98 -9.75
N PRO A 288 -25.65 22.17 -10.38
CA PRO A 288 -26.37 22.44 -11.63
C PRO A 288 -25.52 22.32 -12.89
N TYR A 289 -26.13 21.77 -13.95
CA TYR A 289 -25.59 21.64 -15.32
C TYR A 289 -25.50 22.97 -16.10
N LYS A 290 -26.22 24.01 -15.64
CA LYS A 290 -26.61 25.17 -16.49
C LYS A 290 -25.54 26.26 -16.64
N THR A 291 -24.48 26.22 -15.85
CA THR A 291 -23.37 27.16 -15.96
C THR A 291 -22.06 26.39 -15.88
N PRO A 292 -21.09 26.61 -16.77
CA PRO A 292 -19.74 26.16 -16.51
C PRO A 292 -19.25 26.88 -15.25
N TYR A 293 -19.27 26.19 -14.11
CA TYR A 293 -18.53 26.61 -12.93
C TYR A 293 -17.13 26.03 -13.06
N SER A 294 -16.12 26.86 -12.84
CA SER A 294 -14.74 26.40 -12.76
C SER A 294 -14.45 26.16 -11.29
N THR A 295 -14.17 24.91 -10.91
CA THR A 295 -13.62 24.66 -9.57
C THR A 295 -12.14 25.01 -9.56
N GLY A 296 -11.66 25.40 -8.38
CA GLY A 296 -10.27 25.58 -8.04
C GLY A 296 -9.85 24.52 -7.05
N VAL A 297 -9.19 24.94 -5.97
CA VAL A 297 -8.79 24.08 -4.88
C VAL A 297 -10.00 23.29 -4.34
N LEU A 298 -9.82 21.97 -4.18
CA LEU A 298 -10.87 21.04 -3.76
C LEU A 298 -10.55 20.52 -2.37
N GLY A 299 -11.56 20.56 -1.50
CA GLY A 299 -11.45 20.16 -0.10
C GLY A 299 -12.16 18.87 0.20
N HIS A 300 -11.42 17.92 0.72
CA HIS A 300 -11.96 16.64 1.18
C HIS A 300 -12.48 16.79 2.62
N ASN A 301 -13.76 16.58 2.93
CA ASN A 301 -14.20 16.47 4.33
C ASN A 301 -14.82 15.09 4.59
N LEU A 302 -14.01 14.19 5.15
CA LEU A 302 -14.44 12.84 5.51
C LEU A 302 -14.80 12.70 7.00
N GLY A 303 -15.43 13.73 7.57
CA GLY A 303 -16.16 13.62 8.82
C GLY A 303 -17.59 13.09 8.65
N GLU A 304 -18.44 13.27 9.66
CA GLU A 304 -19.86 12.84 9.66
C GLU A 304 -20.71 13.47 8.53
N SER A 305 -20.21 14.54 7.90
CA SER A 305 -21.00 15.38 6.99
C SER A 305 -21.09 14.86 5.55
N GLY A 306 -20.21 13.95 5.10
CA GLY A 306 -20.21 13.38 3.74
C GLY A 306 -20.39 14.42 2.62
N GLN A 307 -19.69 15.53 2.79
CA GLN A 307 -19.75 16.70 1.91
C GLN A 307 -18.37 16.98 1.34
N ILE A 308 -18.35 17.57 0.16
CA ILE A 308 -17.15 18.09 -0.47
C ILE A 308 -17.19 19.62 -0.46
N ALA A 309 -16.10 20.23 -0.02
CA ALA A 309 -15.92 21.67 -0.03
C ALA A 309 -15.21 22.08 -1.33
N ILE A 310 -15.62 23.21 -1.91
CA ILE A 310 -15.02 23.71 -3.14
C ILE A 310 -14.75 25.21 -3.08
N TRP A 311 -13.79 25.63 -3.89
CA TRP A 311 -13.55 27.02 -4.23
C TRP A 311 -13.83 27.24 -5.71
N ASP A 312 -14.58 28.28 -6.07
CA ASP A 312 -14.77 28.71 -7.46
C ASP A 312 -13.92 29.95 -7.75
N ASN A 313 -12.92 29.77 -8.62
CA ASN A 313 -11.98 30.82 -8.99
C ASN A 313 -12.61 31.97 -9.79
N VAL A 314 -13.72 31.70 -10.50
CA VAL A 314 -14.40 32.68 -11.35
C VAL A 314 -15.34 33.53 -10.51
N LYS A 315 -16.11 32.89 -9.63
CA LYS A 315 -17.05 33.58 -8.74
C LYS A 315 -16.39 34.14 -7.49
N MET A 316 -15.15 33.72 -7.18
CA MET A 316 -14.46 34.05 -5.94
C MET A 316 -15.32 33.69 -4.71
N ALA A 317 -15.87 32.48 -4.71
CA ALA A 317 -16.82 32.03 -3.71
C ALA A 317 -16.54 30.59 -3.26
N PHE A 318 -16.78 30.34 -1.98
CA PHE A 318 -16.80 28.99 -1.43
C PHE A 318 -18.12 28.30 -1.77
N GLY A 319 -18.06 26.98 -1.91
CA GLY A 319 -19.23 26.16 -2.14
C GLY A 319 -19.09 24.77 -1.55
N TYR A 320 -20.17 24.00 -1.65
CA TYR A 320 -20.21 22.62 -1.19
C TYR A 320 -21.19 21.78 -1.97
N ALA A 321 -20.95 20.47 -2.00
CA ALA A 321 -21.93 19.49 -2.44
C ALA A 321 -22.11 18.40 -1.39
N ASP A 322 -23.37 18.03 -1.14
CA ASP A 322 -23.70 16.86 -0.33
C ASP A 322 -23.72 15.62 -1.21
N ILE A 323 -22.89 14.65 -0.89
CA ILE A 323 -22.69 13.43 -1.70
C ILE A 323 -23.07 12.17 -0.91
N ARG A 324 -23.85 12.27 0.18
CA ARG A 324 -24.22 11.15 1.06
C ARG A 324 -25.22 10.13 0.49
N GLY A 325 -25.53 10.22 -0.80
CA GLY A 325 -26.35 9.25 -1.53
C GLY A 325 -27.51 9.91 -2.26
N GLY A 326 -27.83 9.39 -3.44
CA GLY A 326 -28.77 10.03 -4.34
C GLY A 326 -28.20 11.31 -4.95
N LYS A 327 -29.05 12.08 -5.62
CA LYS A 327 -28.68 13.22 -6.45
C LYS A 327 -27.97 14.32 -5.66
N ALA A 328 -26.70 14.57 -5.99
CA ALA A 328 -25.89 15.64 -5.40
C ALA A 328 -26.17 17.01 -6.04
N GLU A 329 -26.27 18.04 -5.20
CA GLU A 329 -26.45 19.45 -5.60
C GLU A 329 -25.31 20.32 -5.05
N LEU A 330 -24.77 21.16 -5.94
CA LEU A 330 -23.74 22.13 -5.65
C LEU A 330 -24.36 23.46 -5.21
N ASN A 331 -23.92 23.90 -4.04
CA ASN A 331 -24.38 25.11 -3.38
C ASN A 331 -23.20 26.06 -3.20
N PHE A 332 -23.46 27.37 -3.31
CA PHE A 332 -22.45 28.41 -3.12
C PHE A 332 -22.81 29.28 -1.92
N ILE A 333 -21.80 29.62 -1.12
CA ILE A 333 -21.91 30.48 0.04
C ILE A 333 -21.53 31.90 -0.39
N TYR A 334 -22.54 32.73 -0.65
CA TYR A 334 -22.34 34.14 -1.00
C TYR A 334 -22.36 34.99 0.26
N GLN A 335 -21.18 35.12 0.86
CA GLN A 335 -20.96 35.91 2.06
C GLN A 335 -19.78 36.86 1.84
N TYR A 336 -19.85 38.07 2.38
CA TYR A 336 -18.67 38.93 2.47
C TYR A 336 -17.70 38.35 3.51
N VAL A 337 -16.49 38.04 3.07
CA VAL A 337 -15.41 37.57 3.96
C VAL A 337 -14.24 38.54 3.83
N GLU A 338 -13.85 39.14 4.95
CA GLU A 338 -12.76 40.12 4.99
C GLU A 338 -11.45 39.54 4.44
N GLY A 339 -10.72 40.32 3.65
CA GLY A 339 -9.42 39.96 3.10
C GLY A 339 -9.43 38.86 2.03
N LEU A 340 -10.59 38.28 1.67
CA LEU A 340 -10.68 37.20 0.68
C LEU A 340 -10.17 37.60 -0.72
N ASN A 341 -10.35 38.86 -1.11
CA ASN A 341 -9.85 39.35 -2.40
C ASN A 341 -8.32 39.53 -2.41
N ASP A 342 -7.71 39.71 -1.23
CA ASP A 342 -6.28 39.90 -1.06
C ASP A 342 -5.53 38.57 -0.87
N THR A 343 -6.25 37.45 -0.78
CA THR A 343 -5.70 36.11 -0.64
C THR A 343 -5.87 35.27 -1.89
N GLU A 344 -5.08 34.21 -1.99
CA GLU A 344 -5.26 33.10 -2.91
C GLU A 344 -5.50 31.82 -2.11
N ILE A 345 -6.54 31.06 -2.45
CA ILE A 345 -6.77 29.76 -1.83
C ILE A 345 -5.74 28.78 -2.39
N VAL A 346 -4.94 28.17 -1.53
CA VAL A 346 -3.87 27.24 -1.93
C VAL A 346 -4.19 25.79 -1.60
N TRP A 347 -5.03 25.56 -0.59
CA TRP A 347 -5.44 24.22 -0.19
C TRP A 347 -6.80 24.23 0.51
N MET A 348 -7.53 23.13 0.38
CA MET A 348 -8.76 22.88 1.13
C MET A 348 -8.74 21.43 1.58
N GLY A 349 -9.38 21.14 2.71
CA GLY A 349 -9.43 19.78 3.22
C GLY A 349 -10.20 19.67 4.52
N PRO A 350 -10.03 18.54 5.23
CA PRO A 350 -10.79 18.28 6.43
C PRO A 350 -10.48 19.35 7.48
N GLU A 351 -11.47 19.68 8.28
CA GLU A 351 -11.29 20.51 9.47
C GLU A 351 -10.16 19.93 10.34
N TYR A 352 -9.38 20.74 11.05
CA TYR A 352 -8.43 20.21 12.03
C TYR A 352 -9.07 19.97 13.38
N GLY A 353 -10.29 20.46 13.61
CA GLY A 353 -11.10 20.24 14.81
C GLY A 353 -10.70 21.16 15.96
N ASP A 354 -11.70 21.63 16.70
CA ASP A 354 -11.50 22.42 17.94
C ASP A 354 -12.19 21.80 19.18
N GLY A 355 -13.02 20.74 18.99
CA GLY A 355 -13.93 20.24 20.01
C GLY A 355 -15.35 19.97 19.48
N ASP A 356 -16.37 20.30 20.29
CA ASP A 356 -17.80 20.01 20.04
C ASP A 356 -18.40 20.72 18.79
N GLU A 357 -17.69 21.71 18.23
CA GLU A 357 -18.12 22.48 17.04
C GLU A 357 -17.90 21.72 15.71
N SER A 358 -17.19 20.59 15.72
CA SER A 358 -16.91 19.79 14.52
C SER A 358 -18.15 19.14 13.89
N LYS A 359 -19.29 19.10 14.60
CA LYS A 359 -20.54 18.48 14.12
C LYS A 359 -21.20 19.25 12.96
N ASN A 360 -20.79 20.50 12.74
CA ASN A 360 -21.31 21.38 11.69
C ASN A 360 -20.24 21.85 10.70
N SER A 361 -19.01 21.33 10.77
CA SER A 361 -17.93 21.75 9.88
C SER A 361 -18.01 21.07 8.51
N LEU A 362 -17.85 21.89 7.48
CA LEU A 362 -17.66 21.49 6.09
C LEU A 362 -16.17 21.33 5.74
N GLY A 363 -15.26 21.93 6.49
CA GLY A 363 -13.82 21.82 6.30
C GLY A 363 -13.14 23.17 6.39
N ILE A 364 -11.87 23.21 5.98
CA ILE A 364 -11.09 24.46 5.96
C ILE A 364 -10.54 24.74 4.57
N ALA A 365 -10.21 26.01 4.35
CA ALA A 365 -9.36 26.47 3.27
C ALA A 365 -8.13 27.17 3.84
N ILE A 366 -6.95 26.78 3.41
CA ILE A 366 -5.71 27.51 3.67
C ILE A 366 -5.48 28.45 2.50
N ALA A 367 -5.26 29.72 2.83
CA ALA A 367 -5.05 30.79 1.87
C ALA A 367 -3.77 31.55 2.16
N ARG A 368 -3.15 32.10 1.11
CA ARG A 368 -1.95 32.93 1.21
C ARG A 368 -2.26 34.35 0.81
N HIS A 369 -1.85 35.32 1.62
CA HIS A 369 -2.03 36.74 1.30
C HIS A 369 -1.08 37.14 0.17
N LYS A 370 -1.60 37.77 -0.89
CA LYS A 370 -0.85 38.10 -2.11
C LYS A 370 0.32 39.05 -1.85
N ALA A 371 0.14 40.05 -1.00
CA ALA A 371 1.20 41.01 -0.65
C ALA A 371 2.17 40.50 0.43
N THR A 372 1.67 40.10 1.61
CA THR A 372 2.52 39.75 2.76
C THR A 372 3.03 38.32 2.75
N GLN A 373 2.43 37.43 1.95
CA GLN A 373 2.69 35.98 1.95
C GLN A 373 2.31 35.27 3.26
N ASP A 374 1.58 35.94 4.16
CA ASP A 374 1.05 35.32 5.37
C ASP A 374 -0.05 34.32 5.04
N TYR A 375 -0.10 33.24 5.81
CA TYR A 375 -1.12 32.22 5.70
C TYR A 375 -2.31 32.54 6.62
N ILE A 376 -3.50 32.28 6.11
CA ILE A 376 -4.79 32.50 6.78
C ILE A 376 -5.62 31.24 6.60
N VAL A 377 -6.37 30.84 7.63
CA VAL A 377 -7.36 29.75 7.53
C VAL A 377 -8.75 30.36 7.40
N TYR A 378 -9.52 29.86 6.44
CA TYR A 378 -10.96 30.02 6.40
C TYR A 378 -11.61 28.73 6.88
N HIS A 379 -12.52 28.85 7.84
CA HIS A 379 -13.36 27.74 8.28
C HIS A 379 -14.68 27.79 7.53
N LEU A 380 -15.09 26.65 7.00
CA LEU A 380 -16.36 26.50 6.35
C LEU A 380 -17.21 25.57 7.22
N GLY A 381 -18.43 26.01 7.54
CA GLY A 381 -19.32 25.22 8.39
C GLY A 381 -20.69 25.83 8.45
N ARG A 382 -21.47 25.49 9.49
CA ARG A 382 -22.75 26.13 9.78
C ARG A 382 -22.64 27.06 10.98
N ASN A 383 -23.29 28.21 10.88
CA ASN A 383 -23.44 29.15 12.00
C ASN A 383 -24.52 28.68 13.00
N ASP A 384 -24.78 29.49 14.03
CA ASP A 384 -25.80 29.21 15.07
C ASP A 384 -27.22 29.05 14.50
N ASP A 385 -27.51 29.74 13.38
CA ASP A 385 -28.77 29.64 12.65
C ASP A 385 -28.85 28.42 11.71
N LYS A 386 -27.80 27.58 11.71
CA LYS A 386 -27.62 26.39 10.88
C LYS A 386 -27.49 26.69 9.38
N GLU A 387 -27.17 27.92 9.01
CA GLU A 387 -26.84 28.32 7.65
C GLU A 387 -25.35 28.11 7.37
N TYR A 388 -25.00 27.74 6.14
CA TYR A 388 -23.60 27.61 5.76
C TYR A 388 -22.93 28.98 5.71
N ALA A 389 -21.80 29.09 6.40
CA ALA A 389 -21.03 30.31 6.54
C ALA A 389 -19.53 30.02 6.46
N VAL A 390 -18.78 31.08 6.17
CA VAL A 390 -17.31 31.06 6.16
C VAL A 390 -16.80 32.07 7.17
N THR A 391 -15.95 31.60 8.09
CA THR A 391 -15.26 32.46 9.06
C THR A 391 -13.77 32.48 8.76
N ARG A 392 -13.11 33.58 9.13
CA ARG A 392 -11.68 33.80 8.90
C ARG A 392 -10.94 33.74 10.23
N SER A 393 -9.83 33.01 10.28
CA SER A 393 -8.91 33.02 11.41
C SER A 393 -8.06 34.30 11.43
N ASP A 394 -7.42 34.57 12.56
CA ASP A 394 -6.26 35.46 12.56
C ASP A 394 -5.17 34.91 11.63
N ALA A 395 -4.30 35.80 11.16
CA ALA A 395 -3.18 35.38 10.31
C ALA A 395 -2.22 34.50 11.11
N ILE A 396 -1.90 33.34 10.55
CA ILE A 396 -0.93 32.37 11.10
C ILE A 396 0.50 32.91 10.94
N GLY A 397 0.70 33.84 10.00
CA GLY A 397 2.00 34.35 9.59
C GLY A 397 2.60 33.55 8.44
N GLN A 398 3.86 33.79 8.12
CA GLN A 398 4.57 33.08 7.07
C GLN A 398 4.98 31.67 7.54
N LEU A 399 4.70 30.66 6.69
CA LEU A 399 5.18 29.30 6.91
C LEU A 399 6.66 29.17 6.53
N VAL A 400 7.34 28.23 7.18
CA VAL A 400 8.74 27.92 6.88
C VAL A 400 8.85 27.44 5.43
N GLY A 401 9.80 28.00 4.68
CA GLY A 401 9.99 27.72 3.26
C GLY A 401 9.17 28.60 2.30
N GLY A 402 8.20 29.38 2.80
CA GLY A 402 7.46 30.36 2.00
C GLY A 402 6.86 29.78 0.71
N ASN A 403 7.34 30.23 -0.45
CA ASN A 403 6.85 29.76 -1.76
C ASN A 403 7.23 28.32 -2.11
N ALA A 404 8.15 27.70 -1.36
CA ALA A 404 8.50 26.29 -1.52
C ALA A 404 7.50 25.34 -0.84
N VAL A 405 6.47 25.87 -0.16
CA VAL A 405 5.38 25.06 0.39
C VAL A 405 4.56 24.46 -0.75
N SER A 406 4.52 23.13 -0.85
CA SER A 406 3.97 22.41 -2.00
C SER A 406 2.68 21.65 -1.71
N GLN A 407 2.43 21.27 -0.47
CA GLN A 407 1.25 20.49 -0.10
C GLN A 407 0.88 20.67 1.38
N PHE A 408 -0.40 20.43 1.69
CA PHE A 408 -0.97 20.46 3.03
C PHE A 408 -1.79 19.20 3.31
N ALA A 409 -1.93 18.86 4.59
CA ALA A 409 -2.77 17.77 5.06
C ALA A 409 -3.26 18.05 6.49
N THR A 410 -4.45 17.56 6.81
CA THR A 410 -5.00 17.52 8.17
C THR A 410 -5.43 16.09 8.49
N ALA A 411 -5.47 15.75 9.79
CA ALA A 411 -6.14 14.56 10.28
C ALA A 411 -7.00 14.94 11.51
N PRO A 412 -8.23 15.45 11.31
CA PRO A 412 -9.06 16.09 12.35
C PRO A 412 -9.17 15.31 13.65
N TYR A 413 -9.30 13.99 13.54
CA TYR A 413 -9.56 13.13 14.69
C TYR A 413 -8.29 12.70 15.41
N ALA A 414 -7.12 13.02 14.85
CA ALA A 414 -5.82 12.72 15.44
C ALA A 414 -5.12 13.98 15.96
N PHE A 415 -5.25 15.11 15.26
CA PHE A 415 -4.46 16.32 15.51
C PHE A 415 -5.33 17.58 15.52
N LEU A 416 -5.86 17.91 16.69
CA LEU A 416 -6.67 19.12 16.89
C LEU A 416 -5.83 20.39 16.71
N GLN A 417 -6.40 21.39 16.03
CA GLN A 417 -5.77 22.71 15.79
C GLN A 417 -4.39 22.64 15.10
N GLN A 418 -4.15 21.60 14.30
CA GLN A 418 -2.89 21.35 13.63
C GLN A 418 -3.09 20.97 12.17
N PHE A 419 -2.21 21.46 11.31
CA PHE A 419 -2.06 20.95 9.94
C PHE A 419 -0.59 20.66 9.65
N PHE A 420 -0.37 19.80 8.67
CA PHE A 420 0.95 19.42 8.19
C PHE A 420 1.18 20.00 6.81
N TYR A 421 2.41 20.37 6.50
CA TYR A 421 2.77 20.87 5.19
C TYR A 421 4.19 20.46 4.80
N ILE A 422 4.42 20.39 3.49
CA ILE A 422 5.71 20.04 2.90
C ILE A 422 6.42 21.32 2.46
N SER A 423 7.72 21.43 2.74
CA SER A 423 8.61 22.34 2.05
C SER A 423 9.88 21.62 1.59
N GLY A 424 10.01 21.42 0.28
CA GLY A 424 11.15 20.68 -0.30
C GLY A 424 11.24 19.24 0.22
N SER A 425 12.30 18.93 0.97
CA SER A 425 12.51 17.60 1.57
C SER A 425 11.88 17.42 2.95
N LYS A 426 11.26 18.45 3.49
CA LYS A 426 10.89 18.51 4.91
C LYS A 426 9.39 18.55 5.12
N LEU A 427 8.95 17.83 6.13
CA LEU A 427 7.61 17.86 6.68
C LEU A 427 7.59 18.76 7.92
N TYR A 428 6.64 19.69 7.94
CA TYR A 428 6.39 20.56 9.08
C TYR A 428 4.99 20.33 9.63
N ARG A 429 4.84 20.51 10.95
CA ARG A 429 3.57 20.66 11.64
C ARG A 429 3.39 22.12 12.00
N CYS A 430 2.26 22.71 11.63
CA CYS A 430 1.85 24.03 12.06
C CYS A 430 0.80 23.92 13.16
N ASN A 431 1.01 24.61 14.28
CA ASN A 431 -0.04 24.86 15.27
C ASN A 431 -0.78 26.15 14.90
N VAL A 432 -2.08 26.06 14.67
CA VAL A 432 -2.86 27.19 14.14
C VAL A 432 -3.11 28.26 15.19
N SER A 433 -3.11 27.89 16.48
CA SER A 433 -3.37 28.83 17.58
C SER A 433 -2.30 29.91 17.75
N ASN A 434 -1.05 29.62 17.37
CA ASN A 434 0.10 30.52 17.55
C ASN A 434 0.97 30.66 16.30
N GLY A 435 0.68 29.95 15.21
CA GLY A 435 1.45 29.94 13.97
C GLY A 435 2.80 29.24 14.04
N GLU A 436 3.08 28.51 15.12
CA GLU A 436 4.35 27.81 15.30
C GLU A 436 4.47 26.66 14.30
N SER A 437 5.55 26.70 13.51
CA SER A 437 5.95 25.63 12.60
C SER A 437 7.11 24.84 13.17
N VAL A 438 6.90 23.54 13.37
CA VAL A 438 7.91 22.61 13.88
C VAL A 438 8.28 21.63 12.76
N GLU A 439 9.57 21.48 12.50
CA GLU A 439 10.09 20.45 11.61
C GLU A 439 9.88 19.07 12.25
N ILE A 440 9.19 18.18 11.54
CA ILE A 440 8.85 16.84 12.03
C ILE A 440 9.76 15.79 11.42
N TYR A 441 10.13 15.96 10.14
CA TYR A 441 10.86 14.95 9.40
C TYR A 441 11.58 15.56 8.20
N ASP A 442 12.81 15.11 7.93
CA ASP A 442 13.54 15.36 6.69
C ASP A 442 13.67 14.04 5.92
N ALA A 443 13.08 14.00 4.72
CA ALA A 443 13.09 12.84 3.85
C ALA A 443 14.41 12.66 3.08
N GLU A 444 15.33 13.62 3.19
CA GLU A 444 16.62 13.62 2.47
C GLU A 444 16.42 13.51 0.95
N GLY A 445 15.31 14.07 0.44
CA GLY A 445 14.85 14.01 -0.94
C GLY A 445 13.55 14.80 -1.09
N THR A 446 13.21 15.24 -2.29
CA THR A 446 12.04 16.08 -2.51
C THR A 446 10.76 15.30 -2.26
N ILE A 447 9.90 15.79 -1.36
CA ILE A 447 8.60 15.16 -1.10
C ILE A 447 7.60 15.69 -2.13
N SER A 448 7.08 14.82 -2.99
CA SER A 448 6.14 15.22 -4.06
C SER A 448 4.68 15.03 -3.68
N LYS A 449 4.39 14.11 -2.75
CA LYS A 449 3.03 13.84 -2.27
C LYS A 449 3.04 13.27 -0.86
N MET A 450 2.10 13.69 -0.01
CA MET A 450 1.77 13.09 1.28
C MET A 450 0.29 12.72 1.40
N LYS A 451 -0.02 11.63 2.12
CA LYS A 451 -1.38 11.22 2.50
C LYS A 451 -1.36 10.49 3.84
N PHE A 452 -2.30 10.79 4.73
CA PHE A 452 -2.56 9.95 5.91
C PHE A 452 -3.16 8.62 5.47
N ARG A 453 -2.90 7.53 6.20
CA ARG A 453 -3.52 6.23 5.93
C ARG A 453 -5.03 6.30 6.00
N ILE A 454 -5.56 6.95 7.05
CA ILE A 454 -6.99 7.09 7.29
C ILE A 454 -7.28 8.43 7.98
N LEU A 455 -8.42 9.03 7.66
CA LEU A 455 -8.88 10.31 8.20
C LEU A 455 -10.13 10.21 9.08
N ASN A 456 -10.59 9.01 9.46
CA ASN A 456 -11.89 8.81 10.12
C ASN A 456 -11.78 8.00 11.43
N GLN A 457 -12.46 8.44 12.49
CA GLN A 457 -12.44 7.82 13.82
C GLN A 457 -13.32 6.57 13.98
N ASN A 458 -14.35 6.39 13.14
CA ASN A 458 -15.42 5.40 13.35
C ASN A 458 -15.03 3.94 13.04
N ILE A 459 -13.74 3.67 12.93
CA ILE A 459 -13.20 2.38 12.49
C ILE A 459 -12.39 1.67 13.58
N GLY A 460 -12.32 2.26 14.79
CA GLY A 460 -11.59 1.67 15.91
C GLY A 460 -10.09 1.50 15.65
N ARG A 461 -9.52 2.28 14.73
CA ARG A 461 -8.12 2.21 14.27
C ARG A 461 -7.35 3.52 14.54
N PRO A 462 -7.24 3.98 15.80
CA PRO A 462 -6.61 5.25 16.13
C PRO A 462 -5.11 5.28 15.83
N HIS A 463 -4.45 4.11 15.75
CA HIS A 463 -3.06 4.01 15.31
C HIS A 463 -2.92 4.41 13.84
N GLU A 464 -3.79 3.92 12.96
CA GLU A 464 -3.75 4.19 11.51
C GLU A 464 -3.97 5.68 11.17
N MET A 465 -4.76 6.39 11.99
CA MET A 465 -5.00 7.83 11.78
C MET A 465 -3.75 8.70 11.99
N ARG A 466 -2.71 8.16 12.64
CA ARG A 466 -1.44 8.87 12.91
C ARG A 466 -0.31 8.43 11.99
N MET A 467 -0.63 7.62 10.98
CA MET A 467 0.34 7.12 10.01
C MET A 467 0.28 7.99 8.74
N LEU A 468 1.43 8.55 8.35
CA LEU A 468 1.56 9.39 7.16
C LEU A 468 2.49 8.70 6.15
N GLY A 469 2.03 8.58 4.91
CA GLY A 469 2.83 8.15 3.77
C GLY A 469 3.30 9.36 2.95
N MET A 470 4.53 9.29 2.42
CA MET A 470 5.16 10.34 1.62
C MET A 470 5.89 9.72 0.43
N ALA A 471 5.63 10.23 -0.78
CA ALA A 471 6.40 9.89 -1.97
C ALA A 471 7.62 10.83 -2.08
N VAL A 472 8.81 10.25 -2.14
CA VAL A 472 10.08 10.95 -2.03
C VAL A 472 10.94 10.66 -3.25
N GLU A 473 11.33 11.73 -3.96
CA GLU A 473 12.30 11.69 -5.05
C GLU A 473 13.71 11.95 -4.48
N LYS A 474 14.61 11.00 -4.68
CA LYS A 474 16.01 11.11 -4.26
C LYS A 474 16.84 11.84 -5.32
N GLU A 475 17.98 12.38 -4.91
CA GLU A 475 18.87 13.14 -5.82
C GLU A 475 19.36 12.33 -7.03
N ASP A 476 19.44 11.00 -6.89
CA ASP A 476 19.83 10.08 -7.97
C ASP A 476 18.69 9.72 -8.93
N GLY A 477 17.51 10.31 -8.75
CA GLY A 477 16.30 10.06 -9.55
C GLY A 477 15.55 8.78 -9.17
N THR A 478 15.99 8.06 -8.14
CA THR A 478 15.22 6.94 -7.57
C THR A 478 14.12 7.45 -6.65
N TRP A 479 13.13 6.60 -6.40
CA TRP A 479 11.96 6.96 -5.60
C TRP A 479 11.76 6.01 -4.43
N GLU A 480 11.30 6.60 -3.32
CA GLU A 480 10.97 5.89 -2.09
C GLU A 480 9.57 6.28 -1.61
N LEU A 481 8.86 5.34 -0.98
CA LEU A 481 7.71 5.66 -0.14
C LEU A 481 8.18 5.66 1.32
N HIS A 482 8.11 6.81 1.98
CA HIS A 482 8.39 6.93 3.40
C HIS A 482 7.08 6.82 4.18
N GLN A 483 7.11 6.08 5.28
CA GLN A 483 6.01 5.99 6.22
C GLN A 483 6.51 6.37 7.60
N ILE A 484 5.78 7.25 8.27
CA ILE A 484 6.05 7.68 9.65
C ILE A 484 4.83 7.47 10.53
N GLU A 485 5.05 7.17 11.81
CA GLU A 485 4.03 7.27 12.86
C GLU A 485 4.24 8.56 13.65
N LEU A 486 3.16 9.28 13.90
CA LEU A 486 3.15 10.45 14.76
C LEU A 486 2.60 10.11 16.15
N THR A 487 3.12 10.77 17.19
CA THR A 487 2.58 10.70 18.55
C THR A 487 1.20 11.36 18.62
N ILE A 488 0.48 11.26 19.74
CA ILE A 488 -0.78 12.00 19.93
C ILE A 488 -0.59 13.51 19.81
N ALA A 489 0.59 14.03 20.15
CA ALA A 489 0.91 15.45 20.03
C ALA A 489 1.26 15.86 18.58
N GLY A 490 1.43 14.92 17.66
CA GLY A 490 1.84 15.17 16.28
C GLY A 490 3.37 15.23 16.08
N ASP A 491 4.15 14.75 17.05
CA ASP A 491 5.62 14.64 16.93
C ASP A 491 6.02 13.32 16.27
N LEU A 492 7.20 13.26 15.66
CA LEU A 492 7.71 12.03 15.05
C LEU A 492 8.04 10.97 16.11
N LYS A 493 7.62 9.73 15.86
CA LYS A 493 8.13 8.55 16.57
C LYS A 493 9.28 7.95 15.76
N GLU A 494 10.52 8.30 16.09
CA GLU A 494 11.71 7.98 15.28
C GLU A 494 11.84 6.48 14.96
N ASP A 495 11.61 5.60 15.95
CA ASP A 495 11.72 4.14 15.78
C ASP A 495 10.67 3.52 14.84
N SER A 496 9.68 4.31 14.39
CA SER A 496 8.60 3.85 13.52
C SER A 496 8.81 4.16 12.03
N VAL A 497 9.86 4.92 11.69
CA VAL A 497 10.12 5.34 10.32
C VAL A 497 10.44 4.14 9.45
N LYS A 498 9.69 3.98 8.35
CA LYS A 498 9.94 2.96 7.34
C LYS A 498 10.18 3.64 5.99
N LYS A 499 11.32 3.35 5.36
CA LYS A 499 11.66 3.79 4.01
C LYS A 499 11.56 2.59 3.07
N PHE A 500 10.64 2.65 2.12
CA PHE A 500 10.43 1.62 1.11
C PHE A 500 11.06 2.08 -0.19
N ALA A 501 12.16 1.47 -0.60
CA ALA A 501 12.93 1.85 -1.78
C ALA A 501 12.66 0.92 -2.98
N GLY A 502 13.22 1.27 -4.14
CA GLY A 502 13.19 0.46 -5.36
C GLY A 502 12.09 0.82 -6.36
N PHE A 503 11.28 1.83 -6.03
CA PHE A 503 10.28 2.38 -6.94
C PHE A 503 10.94 3.23 -8.03
N GLY A 504 10.31 3.26 -9.20
CA GLY A 504 10.47 4.39 -10.12
C GLY A 504 9.51 5.53 -9.74
N ALA A 505 9.35 6.53 -10.60
CA ALA A 505 8.59 7.75 -10.29
C ALA A 505 7.18 7.44 -9.75
N ILE A 506 6.91 7.84 -8.50
CA ILE A 506 5.62 7.60 -7.84
C ILE A 506 4.64 8.69 -8.27
N LYS A 507 3.54 8.30 -8.95
CA LYS A 507 2.50 9.22 -9.41
C LYS A 507 1.39 9.41 -8.38
N ASP A 508 0.98 8.31 -7.75
CA ASP A 508 -0.02 8.34 -6.69
C ASP A 508 0.10 7.13 -5.78
N PHE A 509 -0.50 7.22 -4.59
CA PHE A 509 -0.60 6.09 -3.67
C PHE A 509 -1.84 6.24 -2.78
N CYS A 510 -2.34 5.13 -2.26
CA CYS A 510 -3.43 5.12 -1.27
C CYS A 510 -3.25 3.95 -0.31
N PHE A 511 -3.79 4.09 0.90
CA PHE A 511 -3.81 2.99 1.87
C PHE A 511 -5.17 2.30 1.80
N SER A 512 -5.17 0.99 1.51
CA SER A 512 -6.37 0.17 1.67
C SER A 512 -6.42 -0.39 3.08
N PHE A 513 -7.61 -0.55 3.64
CA PHE A 513 -7.81 -1.30 4.87
C PHE A 513 -9.14 -2.03 4.82
N ARG A 514 -9.17 -3.29 5.27
CA ARG A 514 -10.44 -3.99 5.33
C ARG A 514 -11.32 -3.37 6.40
N ASN A 515 -12.38 -2.72 5.95
CA ASN A 515 -13.47 -2.31 6.82
C ASN A 515 -14.33 -3.54 7.11
N THR A 516 -13.84 -4.38 8.01
CA THR A 516 -14.71 -5.34 8.69
C THR A 516 -15.55 -4.51 9.63
N ALA A 517 -16.75 -4.11 9.21
CA ALA A 517 -17.74 -3.62 10.15
C ALA A 517 -17.79 -4.64 11.28
N SER A 518 -17.39 -4.22 12.48
CA SER A 518 -17.51 -5.03 13.68
C SER A 518 -18.98 -5.42 13.80
N ASN A 519 -19.27 -6.72 13.68
CA ASN A 519 -20.51 -7.28 14.20
C ASN A 519 -20.69 -6.89 15.67
#